data_AF-A0A9D7APD4-F1
#
_entry.id   AF-A0A9D7APD4-F1
#
_cell.length_a   1.000
_cell.length_b   1.000
_cell.length_c   1.000
_cell.angle_alpha   90.00
_cell.angle_beta   90.00
_cell.angle_gamma   90.00
#
_symmetry.space_group_name_H-M   'P 1'
#
loop_
_entity.id
_entity.type
_entity.pdbx_description
1 polymer ?
#
loop_
_entity_poly.entity_id
_entity_poly.type
_entity_poly.pdbx_seq_one_letter_code
_entity_poly.pdbx_strand_id
1 'polypeptide(L)'
;MSAYTVPDALEARYKGDGMALAATQDGQLLALTYLSDLLPGVELVACDAAGHIDAAILDNPRIAPAVRELSALGSVHLGVCSRWEFVEL
;
A
#
# COMPACT_ATOMS: atom_id res chain seq x y z
N MET A 1 -14.11 1.72 1.91
CA MET A 1 -13.32 1.84 0.67
C MET A 1 -13.19 3.31 0.33
N SER A 2 -12.12 3.92 0.82
CA SER A 2 -11.71 5.27 0.44
C SER A 2 -10.75 5.17 -0.74
N ALA A 3 -10.90 6.05 -1.72
CA ALA A 3 -9.98 6.16 -2.86
C ALA A 3 -9.23 7.49 -2.75
N TYR A 4 -7.92 7.44 -2.95
CA TYR A 4 -7.01 8.58 -2.85
C TYR A 4 -6.27 8.75 -4.16
N THR A 5 -6.28 9.95 -4.73
CA THR A 5 -5.47 10.25 -5.90
C THR A 5 -3.99 10.20 -5.51
N VAL A 6 -3.18 9.54 -6.34
CA VAL A 6 -1.73 9.54 -6.20
C VAL A 6 -1.21 10.90 -6.69
N PRO A 7 -0.65 11.76 -5.82
CA PRO A 7 -0.11 13.04 -6.23
C PRO A 7 1.15 12.88 -7.08
N ASP A 8 1.44 13.86 -7.94
CA ASP A 8 2.65 13.88 -8.79
C ASP A 8 3.95 13.75 -7.97
N ALA A 9 3.96 14.22 -6.71
CA ALA A 9 5.08 14.04 -5.80
C ALA A 9 5.44 12.56 -5.54
N LEU A 10 4.50 11.64 -5.76
CA LEU A 10 4.68 10.20 -5.64
C LEU A 10 4.83 9.50 -7.01
N GLU A 11 4.93 10.24 -8.12
CA GLU A 11 5.15 9.67 -9.46
C GLU A 11 6.34 8.71 -9.49
N ALA A 12 7.49 9.11 -8.91
CA ALA A 12 8.68 8.27 -8.84
C ALA A 12 8.49 6.97 -8.03
N ARG A 13 7.47 6.93 -7.17
CA ARG A 13 7.09 5.77 -6.36
C ARG A 13 5.95 4.98 -6.98
N TYR A 14 5.18 5.56 -7.89
CA TYR A 14 4.08 4.91 -8.57
C TYR A 14 4.62 3.94 -9.63
N LYS A 15 4.28 2.66 -9.51
CA LYS A 15 4.75 1.57 -10.38
C LYS A 15 3.64 0.99 -11.26
N GLY A 16 2.49 1.67 -11.31
CA GLY A 16 1.30 1.18 -12.01
C GLY A 16 0.41 0.34 -11.10
N ASP A 17 -0.29 -0.62 -11.71
CA ASP A 17 -1.25 -1.47 -11.02
C ASP A 17 -0.55 -2.43 -10.06
N GLY A 18 -0.98 -2.47 -8.80
CA GLY A 18 -0.41 -3.38 -7.82
C GLY A 18 -0.78 -3.05 -6.39
N MET A 19 -0.44 -3.96 -5.49
CA MET A 19 -0.74 -3.81 -4.07
C MET A 19 0.30 -2.99 -3.35
N ALA A 20 -0.17 -2.11 -2.48
CA ALA A 20 0.69 -1.17 -1.78
C ALA A 20 0.17 -0.87 -0.37
N LEU A 21 1.09 -0.41 0.45
CA LEU A 21 0.81 0.28 1.70
C LEU A 21 0.89 1.78 1.45
N ALA A 22 -0.11 2.49 1.95
CA ALA A 22 -0.23 3.93 1.84
C ALA A 22 -0.21 4.56 3.22
N ALA A 23 0.50 5.68 3.36
CA ALA A 23 0.28 6.59 4.48
C ALA A 23 -0.69 7.67 4.03
N THR A 24 -1.78 7.86 4.75
CA THR A 24 -2.74 8.94 4.52
C THR A 24 -2.78 9.88 5.72
N GLN A 25 -2.95 11.17 5.46
CA GLN A 25 -3.18 12.19 6.47
C GLN A 25 -4.09 13.26 5.89
N ASP A 26 -5.08 13.72 6.67
CA ASP A 26 -6.02 14.78 6.26
C ASP A 26 -6.69 14.53 4.88
N GLY A 27 -6.97 13.25 4.57
CA GLY A 27 -7.59 12.85 3.31
C GLY A 27 -6.65 12.83 2.10
N GLN A 28 -5.34 12.97 2.31
CA GLN A 28 -4.33 12.96 1.24
C GLN A 28 -3.39 11.76 1.36
N LEU A 29 -2.93 11.26 0.22
CA LEU A 29 -1.88 10.25 0.14
C LEU A 29 -0.51 10.91 0.30
N LEU A 30 0.20 10.60 1.38
CA LEU A 30 1.52 11.17 1.67
C LEU A 30 2.68 10.28 1.21
N ALA A 31 2.50 8.97 1.28
CA ALA A 31 3.52 8.02 0.88
C ALA A 31 2.90 6.72 0.41
N LEU A 32 3.62 6.04 -0.47
CA LEU A 32 3.24 4.77 -1.06
C LEU A 32 4.45 3.83 -1.06
N THR A 33 4.23 2.58 -0.69
CA THR A 33 5.23 1.50 -0.79
C THR A 33 4.57 0.25 -1.32
N TYR A 34 5.04 -0.26 -2.46
CA TYR A 34 4.51 -1.48 -3.05
C TYR A 34 4.92 -2.71 -2.24
N LEU A 35 4.00 -3.65 -2.07
CA LEU A 35 4.30 -4.91 -1.38
C LEU A 35 5.33 -5.76 -2.14
N SER A 36 5.37 -5.65 -3.47
CA SER A 36 6.35 -6.34 -4.32
C SER A 36 7.79 -5.91 -4.06
N ASP A 37 8.01 -4.68 -3.58
CA ASP A 37 9.34 -4.20 -3.17
C ASP A 37 9.77 -4.74 -1.80
N LEU A 38 8.80 -4.89 -0.89
CA LEU A 38 9.04 -5.36 0.48
C LEU A 38 9.20 -6.89 0.55
N LEU A 39 8.48 -7.60 -0.33
CA LEU A 39 8.44 -9.05 -0.39
C LEU A 39 8.84 -9.54 -1.80
N PRO A 40 10.07 -9.28 -2.25
CA PRO A 40 10.50 -9.72 -3.58
C PRO A 40 10.48 -11.25 -3.66
N GLY A 41 9.84 -11.78 -4.71
CA GLY A 41 9.73 -13.23 -4.95
C GLY A 41 8.65 -13.93 -4.12
N VAL A 42 7.93 -13.22 -3.27
CA VAL A 42 6.66 -13.72 -2.72
C VAL A 42 5.61 -13.43 -3.77
N GLU A 43 5.06 -14.49 -4.38
CA GLU A 43 3.82 -14.36 -5.11
C GLU A 43 2.76 -13.85 -4.13
N LEU A 44 2.38 -12.57 -4.27
CA LEU A 44 1.26 -11.93 -3.57
C LEU A 44 -0.08 -12.48 -4.09
N VAL A 45 -0.14 -13.80 -4.32
CA VAL A 45 -1.33 -14.59 -4.64
C VAL A 45 -2.21 -14.75 -3.38
N ALA A 46 -1.77 -14.25 -2.23
CA ALA A 46 -2.49 -14.25 -0.96
C ALA A 46 -3.60 -13.18 -0.88
N CYS A 47 -4.24 -12.85 -2.00
CA CYS A 47 -5.59 -12.32 -1.97
C CYS A 47 -6.54 -13.52 -1.88
N ASP A 48 -7.53 -13.46 -1.00
CA ASP A 48 -8.64 -14.40 -1.06
C ASP A 48 -9.35 -14.32 -2.43
N ALA A 49 -10.27 -15.25 -2.71
CA ALA A 49 -11.02 -15.25 -3.97
C ALA A 49 -11.88 -13.97 -4.19
N ALA A 50 -12.00 -13.10 -3.18
CA ALA A 50 -12.66 -11.81 -3.23
C ALA A 50 -11.68 -10.63 -3.43
N GLY A 51 -10.37 -10.88 -3.47
CA GLY A 51 -9.35 -9.84 -3.66
C GLY A 51 -8.87 -9.19 -2.37
N HIS A 52 -9.27 -9.67 -1.19
CA HIS A 52 -8.78 -9.14 0.08
C HIS A 52 -7.46 -9.79 0.44
N ILE A 53 -6.45 -8.98 0.73
CA ILE A 53 -5.26 -9.46 1.43
C ILE A 53 -5.62 -9.67 2.90
N ASP A 54 -5.16 -10.79 3.45
CA ASP A 54 -5.24 -11.06 4.88
C ASP A 54 -4.48 -9.97 5.67
N ALA A 55 -5.15 -9.31 6.61
CA ALA A 55 -4.55 -8.31 7.50
C ALA A 55 -3.30 -8.86 8.23
N ALA A 56 -3.18 -10.20 8.34
CA ALA A 56 -1.98 -10.88 8.81
C ALA A 56 -0.70 -10.55 8.00
N ILE A 57 -0.82 -9.97 6.79
CA ILE A 57 0.35 -9.46 6.06
C ILE A 57 1.05 -8.32 6.83
N LEU A 58 0.32 -7.54 7.61
CA LEU A 58 0.87 -6.45 8.41
C LEU A 58 1.72 -6.98 9.57
N ASP A 59 1.43 -8.20 10.04
CA ASP A 59 2.24 -8.92 11.03
C ASP A 59 3.51 -9.55 10.43
N ASN A 60 3.70 -9.46 9.10
CA ASN A 60 4.91 -9.98 8.47
C ASN A 60 6.12 -9.13 8.92
N PRO A 61 7.15 -9.74 9.53
CA PRO A 61 8.30 -9.02 10.06
C PRO A 61 9.10 -8.27 8.99
N ARG A 62 8.95 -8.62 7.70
CA ARG A 62 9.57 -7.90 6.58
C ARG A 62 8.81 -6.61 6.21
N ILE A 63 7.52 -6.55 6.50
CA ILE A 63 6.66 -5.39 6.25
C ILE A 63 6.66 -4.42 7.43
N ALA A 64 6.86 -4.93 8.66
CA ALA A 64 6.89 -4.13 9.88
C ALA A 64 7.76 -2.85 9.83
N PRO A 65 8.97 -2.84 9.23
CA PRO A 65 9.75 -1.61 9.08
C PRO A 65 9.05 -0.56 8.20
N ALA A 66 8.49 -0.98 7.07
CA ALA A 66 7.77 -0.10 6.15
C ALA A 66 6.49 0.46 6.78
N VAL A 67 5.75 -0.38 7.52
CA VAL A 67 4.57 0.08 8.28
C VAL A 67 4.97 1.10 9.33
N ARG A 68 6.09 0.90 10.04
CA ARG A 68 6.60 1.88 11.02
C ARG A 68 6.96 3.21 10.34
N GLU A 69 7.67 3.18 9.23
CA GLU A 69 8.03 4.39 8.48
C GLU A 69 6.78 5.13 7.97
N LEU A 70 5.82 4.42 7.38
CA LEU A 70 4.57 5.01 6.92
C LEU A 70 3.72 5.55 8.09
N SER A 71 3.71 4.86 9.23
CA SER A 71 2.96 5.29 10.42
C SER A 71 3.50 6.58 11.04
N ALA A 72 4.77 6.90 10.80
CA ALA A 72 5.35 8.17 11.22
C ALA A 72 4.87 9.35 10.36
N LEU A 73 4.36 9.08 9.15
CA LEU A 73 3.82 10.09 8.23
C LEU A 73 2.31 10.24 8.36
N GLY A 74 1.58 9.20 8.76
CA GLY A 74 0.13 9.24 8.89
C GLY A 74 -0.50 7.89 9.21
N SER A 75 -1.80 7.77 8.94
CA SER A 75 -2.53 6.51 9.05
C SER A 75 -2.10 5.56 7.95
N VAL A 76 -1.74 4.31 8.30
CA VAL A 76 -1.30 3.31 7.33
C VAL A 76 -2.48 2.48 6.87
N HIS A 77 -2.65 2.39 5.56
CA HIS A 77 -3.71 1.65 4.91
C HIS A 77 -3.12 0.65 3.93
N LEU A 78 -3.75 -0.52 3.85
CA LEU A 78 -3.47 -1.50 2.82
C LEU A 78 -4.46 -1.30 1.68
N GLY A 79 -3.99 -1.44 0.45
CA GLY A 79 -4.85 -1.23 -0.70
C GLY A 79 -4.21 -1.58 -2.02
N VAL A 80 -4.93 -1.21 -3.08
CA VAL A 80 -4.51 -1.42 -4.46
C VAL A 80 -4.28 -0.07 -5.11
N CYS A 81 -3.11 0.10 -5.70
CA CYS A 81 -2.85 1.16 -6.66
C CYS A 81 -3.35 0.73 -8.03
N SER A 82 -4.17 1.56 -8.67
CA SER A 82 -4.55 1.40 -10.07
C SER A 82 -4.91 2.76 -10.67
N ARG A 83 -4.53 3.00 -11.94
CA ARG A 83 -4.87 4.23 -12.67
C ARG A 83 -4.61 5.53 -11.90
N TRP A 84 -3.45 5.65 -11.24
CA TRP A 84 -3.10 6.80 -10.38
C TRP A 84 -4.01 7.03 -9.18
N GLU A 85 -4.71 5.99 -8.73
CA GLU A 85 -5.52 6.00 -7.52
C GLU A 85 -5.06 4.89 -6.58
N PHE A 86 -5.07 5.16 -5.29
CA PHE A 86 -4.91 4.17 -4.23
C PHE A 86 -6.28 3.91 -3.60
N VAL A 87 -6.76 2.67 -3.68
CA VAL A 87 -8.04 2.25 -3.10
C VAL A 87 -7.78 1.38 -1.89
N GLU A 88 -8.26 1.83 -0.73
CA GLU A 88 -8.17 1.10 0.54
C GLU A 88 -9.03 -0.17 0.50
N LEU A 89 -8.44 -1.29 0.93
CA LEU A 89 -9.07 -2.60 1.10
C LEU A 89 -9.67 -2.76 2.50
#